data_AF-A0A2V3J5R5-F1
#
_entry.id   AF-A0A2V3J5R5-F1
#
_cell.length_a   1.000
_cell.length_b   1.000
_cell.length_c   1.000
_cell.angle_alpha   90.00
_cell.angle_beta   90.00
_cell.angle_gamma   90.00
#
_symmetry.space_group_name_H-M   'P 1'
#
loop_
_entity.id
_entity.type
_entity.pdbx_description
1 polymer ?
#
loop_
_entity_poly.entity_id
_entity_poly.type
_entity_poly.pdbx_seq_one_letter_code
_entity_poly.pdbx_strand_id
1 'polypeptide(L)'
;MHSNFSVISRLIPGAIVNFAWKEPLVVFYDNILTDQEINLIINKATPRFRKSMVAGKNGEPEEDKSRTSDTAWISSSEDKVLASVVQKVVSLTGFSIKNTESIGVNRYRSGQYFNPHYDFLEEQQLSGAPHFRGCQRAGTILIYLSDVEEGGETVFARDGFLDGYFLYDENNPDHLRVKPKRGRVLVWYDMHPYTEAIDLRTLHGGSPVIQGCAQSFKAFFLSGCSITHLESLKHLRSSLNKPLQDFDMLKRLAGMQKTRIARSPSEEDANFSGGQMNPSGDGSTTSPGRTPVRLELLLNQ
;
A
#
# COMPACT_ATOMS: atom_id res chain seq x y z
N MET A 1 -12.08 25.22 10.94
CA MET A 1 -12.44 24.59 9.66
C MET A 1 -11.87 25.35 8.44
N HIS A 2 -11.52 26.64 8.54
CA HIS A 2 -11.03 27.43 7.40
C HIS A 2 -9.50 27.49 7.20
N SER A 3 -8.66 27.01 8.13
CA SER A 3 -7.22 27.32 8.10
C SER A 3 -6.40 26.50 7.10
N ASN A 4 -6.66 25.20 6.93
CA ASN A 4 -5.73 24.33 6.19
C ASN A 4 -6.18 23.98 4.77
N PHE A 5 -7.48 24.07 4.46
CA PHE A 5 -7.92 24.23 3.06
C PHE A 5 -7.22 25.44 2.43
N SER A 6 -7.01 26.50 3.21
CA SER A 6 -6.38 27.72 2.72
C SER A 6 -4.93 27.56 2.32
N VAL A 7 -4.15 26.61 2.86
CA VAL A 7 -2.72 26.48 2.49
C VAL A 7 -2.56 25.79 1.15
N ILE A 8 -3.20 24.63 0.95
CA ILE A 8 -3.13 23.90 -0.32
C ILE A 8 -3.87 24.65 -1.42
N SER A 9 -5.04 25.25 -1.13
CA SER A 9 -5.75 26.06 -2.11
C SER A 9 -5.04 27.38 -2.46
N ARG A 10 -4.19 27.91 -1.58
CA ARG A 10 -3.31 29.07 -1.89
C ARG A 10 -2.11 28.66 -2.72
N LEU A 11 -1.54 27.47 -2.49
CA LEU A 11 -0.40 26.95 -3.26
C LEU A 11 -0.83 26.47 -4.65
N ILE A 12 -2.01 25.86 -4.77
CA ILE A 12 -2.57 25.36 -6.02
C ILE A 12 -4.04 25.81 -6.10
N PRO A 13 -4.31 26.96 -6.73
CA PRO A 13 -5.68 27.45 -6.92
C PRO A 13 -6.56 26.41 -7.63
N GLY A 14 -7.73 26.13 -7.05
CA GLY A 14 -8.70 25.17 -7.62
C GLY A 14 -8.45 23.70 -7.26
N ALA A 15 -7.39 23.39 -6.49
CA ALA A 15 -7.17 22.06 -5.96
C ALA A 15 -8.32 21.62 -5.05
N ILE A 16 -8.78 20.38 -5.23
CA ILE A 16 -9.82 19.76 -4.40
C ILE A 16 -9.18 18.65 -3.58
N VAL A 17 -9.36 18.67 -2.26
CA VAL A 17 -8.80 17.68 -1.33
C VAL A 17 -9.92 16.81 -0.77
N ASN A 18 -9.75 15.49 -0.85
CA ASN A 18 -10.69 14.52 -0.31
C ASN A 18 -9.97 13.52 0.59
N PHE A 19 -10.43 13.39 1.83
CA PHE A 19 -9.91 12.42 2.79
C PHE A 19 -10.68 11.12 2.64
N ALA A 20 -10.07 10.15 1.96
CA ALA A 20 -10.65 8.84 1.70
C ALA A 20 -10.63 7.96 2.95
N TRP A 21 -9.56 8.08 3.75
CA TRP A 21 -9.41 7.40 5.03
C TRP A 21 -8.51 8.21 5.96
N LYS A 22 -8.79 8.17 7.26
CA LYS A 22 -8.09 8.98 8.26
C LYS A 22 -6.90 8.27 8.88
N GLU A 23 -7.05 6.98 9.18
CA GLU A 23 -6.04 6.16 9.86
C GLU A 23 -6.08 4.73 9.30
N PRO A 24 -5.14 4.35 8.41
CA PRO A 24 -4.06 5.17 7.84
C PRO A 24 -4.60 6.33 7.00
N LEU A 25 -3.79 7.38 6.89
CA LEU A 25 -4.18 8.56 6.12
C LEU A 25 -4.10 8.23 4.62
N VAL A 26 -5.24 8.21 3.96
CA VAL A 26 -5.36 8.08 2.50
C VAL A 26 -6.12 9.30 1.97
N VAL A 27 -5.49 10.08 1.11
CA VAL A 27 -6.02 11.36 0.60
C VAL A 27 -5.89 11.37 -0.90
N PHE A 28 -6.92 11.84 -1.60
CA PHE A 28 -6.78 12.16 -3.01
C PHE A 28 -7.03 13.65 -3.29
N TYR A 29 -6.24 14.14 -4.23
CA TYR A 29 -6.27 15.51 -4.71
C TYR A 29 -6.68 15.50 -6.17
N ASP A 30 -7.70 16.29 -6.50
CA ASP A 30 -8.10 16.55 -7.88
C ASP A 30 -7.66 17.97 -8.28
N ASN A 31 -7.56 18.23 -9.59
CA ASN A 31 -7.15 19.51 -10.18
C ASN A 31 -5.72 19.95 -9.80
N ILE A 32 -4.79 18.99 -9.70
CA ILE A 32 -3.37 19.27 -9.40
C ILE A 32 -2.53 19.39 -10.67
N LEU A 33 -2.78 18.51 -11.65
CA LEU A 33 -2.05 18.47 -12.91
C LEU A 33 -2.92 19.00 -14.05
N THR A 34 -2.28 19.67 -15.01
CA THR A 34 -2.92 20.02 -16.28
C THR A 34 -2.84 18.86 -17.27
N ASP A 35 -3.71 18.85 -18.27
CA ASP A 35 -3.65 17.83 -19.34
C ASP A 35 -2.32 17.85 -20.10
N GLN A 36 -1.69 19.01 -20.25
CA GLN A 36 -0.38 19.14 -20.90
C GLN A 36 0.71 18.42 -20.09
N GLU A 37 0.70 18.57 -18.77
CA GLU A 37 1.63 17.88 -17.87
C GLU A 37 1.42 16.36 -17.91
N ILE A 38 0.17 15.91 -17.87
CA ILE A 38 -0.16 14.49 -17.94
C ILE A 38 0.27 13.89 -19.28
N ASN A 39 -0.03 14.57 -20.39
CA ASN A 39 0.35 14.12 -21.73
C ASN A 39 1.87 14.08 -21.92
N LEU A 40 2.61 15.03 -21.35
CA LEU A 40 4.08 14.99 -21.36
C LEU A 40 4.62 13.73 -20.69
N ILE A 41 4.08 13.38 -19.51
CA ILE A 41 4.48 12.17 -18.77
C ILE A 41 4.20 10.92 -19.61
N ILE A 42 2.99 10.80 -20.16
CA ILE A 42 2.59 9.66 -21.01
C ILE A 42 3.52 9.55 -22.23
N ASN A 43 3.79 10.66 -22.93
CA ASN A 43 4.62 10.67 -24.13
C ASN A 43 6.06 10.22 -23.82
N LYS A 44 6.63 10.65 -22.69
CA LYS A 44 7.96 10.20 -22.26
C LYS A 44 7.97 8.73 -21.85
N ALA A 45 6.93 8.25 -21.17
CA ALA A 45 6.84 6.86 -20.72
C ALA A 45 6.63 5.86 -21.89
N THR A 46 5.82 6.23 -22.88
CA THR A 46 5.36 5.35 -23.96
C THR A 46 6.45 4.52 -24.65
N PRO A 47 7.59 5.08 -25.11
CA PRO A 47 8.63 4.30 -25.77
C PRO A 47 9.45 3.40 -24.81
N ARG A 48 9.36 3.64 -23.49
CA ARG A 48 10.19 3.01 -22.46
C ARG A 48 9.52 1.86 -21.72
N PHE A 49 8.22 1.61 -21.96
CA PHE A 49 7.51 0.54 -21.27
C PHE A 49 8.17 -0.83 -21.50
N ARG A 50 8.48 -1.50 -20.40
CA ARG A 50 8.95 -2.90 -20.31
C ARG A 50 8.14 -3.61 -19.24
N LYS A 51 8.24 -4.95 -19.18
CA LYS A 51 7.54 -5.72 -18.14
C LYS A 51 7.91 -5.18 -16.74
N SER A 52 6.91 -5.00 -15.88
CA SER A 52 7.15 -4.53 -14.51
C SER A 52 7.89 -5.59 -13.69
N MET A 53 8.72 -5.11 -12.77
CA MET A 53 9.40 -5.90 -11.74
C MET A 53 8.90 -5.50 -10.34
N VAL A 54 9.17 -6.34 -9.36
CA VAL A 54 8.98 -6.07 -7.92
C VAL A 54 10.34 -6.06 -7.21
N ALA A 55 10.40 -5.55 -5.97
CA ALA A 55 11.61 -5.67 -5.17
C ALA A 55 11.70 -7.10 -4.63
N GLY A 56 12.72 -7.84 -5.05
CA GLY A 56 12.97 -9.20 -4.59
C GLY A 56 13.46 -9.26 -3.15
N LYS A 57 13.78 -10.46 -2.67
CA LYS A 57 14.19 -10.69 -1.27
C LYS A 57 15.45 -9.91 -0.87
N ASN A 58 16.37 -9.72 -1.80
CA ASN A 58 17.58 -8.90 -1.62
C ASN A 58 17.38 -7.42 -1.98
N GLY A 59 16.15 -7.00 -2.29
CA GLY A 59 15.82 -5.65 -2.74
C GLY A 59 16.14 -5.36 -4.21
N GLU A 60 16.73 -6.29 -4.95
CA GLU A 60 16.98 -6.13 -6.38
C GLU A 60 15.69 -6.39 -7.21
N PRO A 61 15.54 -5.76 -8.39
CA PRO A 61 14.37 -5.98 -9.23
C PRO A 61 14.23 -7.43 -9.72
N GLU A 62 13.06 -8.04 -9.54
CA GLU A 62 12.73 -9.38 -10.05
C GLU A 62 11.36 -9.43 -10.74
N GLU A 63 11.21 -10.33 -11.71
CA GLU A 63 9.89 -10.62 -12.31
C GLU A 63 9.05 -11.46 -11.36
N ASP A 64 7.80 -11.06 -11.14
CA ASP A 64 6.87 -11.80 -10.29
C ASP A 64 5.45 -11.80 -10.86
N LYS A 65 4.74 -12.92 -10.69
CA LYS A 65 3.36 -13.09 -11.20
C LYS A 65 2.34 -12.21 -10.48
N SER A 66 2.66 -11.74 -9.27
CA SER A 66 1.87 -10.78 -8.50
C SER A 66 1.64 -9.48 -9.24
N ARG A 67 2.54 -9.10 -10.15
CA ARG A 67 2.45 -7.84 -10.89
C ARG A 67 2.52 -8.07 -12.39
N THR A 68 1.43 -7.77 -13.09
CA THR A 68 1.31 -8.10 -14.50
C THR A 68 1.48 -6.92 -15.46
N SER A 69 1.66 -5.69 -14.95
CA SER A 69 1.82 -4.45 -15.72
C SER A 69 3.11 -4.33 -16.55
N ASP A 70 3.18 -3.27 -17.35
CA ASP A 70 4.42 -2.69 -17.85
C ASP A 70 4.83 -1.47 -16.99
N THR A 71 6.13 -1.23 -16.81
CA THR A 71 6.69 -0.02 -16.20
C THR A 71 7.66 0.67 -17.15
N ALA A 72 7.60 2.00 -17.17
CA ALA A 72 8.59 2.89 -17.78
C ALA A 72 9.22 3.72 -16.67
N TRP A 73 10.53 3.58 -16.48
CA TRP A 73 11.29 4.41 -15.56
C TRP A 73 11.67 5.71 -16.25
N ILE A 74 11.39 6.84 -15.60
CA ILE A 74 11.74 8.18 -16.07
C ILE A 74 12.40 8.94 -14.93
N SER A 75 13.41 9.76 -15.22
CA SER A 75 13.99 10.66 -14.23
C SER A 75 13.36 12.03 -14.33
N SER A 76 13.04 12.63 -13.17
CA SER A 76 12.57 14.02 -13.10
C SER A 76 13.58 15.01 -13.68
N SER A 77 14.87 14.69 -13.66
CA SER A 77 15.93 15.53 -14.23
C SER A 77 15.95 15.58 -15.76
N GLU A 78 15.24 14.67 -16.45
CA GLU A 78 15.19 14.63 -17.92
C GLU A 78 14.36 15.77 -18.52
N ASP A 79 13.52 16.45 -17.72
CA ASP A 79 12.63 17.50 -18.22
C ASP A 79 12.20 18.47 -17.13
N LYS A 80 12.28 19.78 -17.41
CA LYS A 80 11.93 20.82 -16.43
C LYS A 80 10.45 20.80 -16.02
N VAL A 81 9.55 20.47 -16.94
CA VAL A 81 8.12 20.37 -16.65
C VAL A 81 7.87 19.13 -15.79
N LEU A 82 8.53 18.00 -16.08
CA LEU A 82 8.45 16.81 -15.23
C LEU A 82 8.98 17.09 -13.82
N ALA A 83 10.14 17.73 -13.69
CA ALA A 83 10.67 18.15 -12.40
C ALA A 83 9.69 19.06 -11.64
N SER A 84 9.06 20.01 -12.33
CA SER A 84 8.05 20.90 -11.76
C SER A 84 6.82 20.13 -11.28
N VAL A 85 6.33 19.14 -12.06
CA VAL A 85 5.21 18.29 -11.64
C VAL A 85 5.55 17.48 -10.40
N VAL A 86 6.73 16.87 -10.37
CA VAL A 86 7.20 16.08 -9.21
C VAL A 86 7.30 16.98 -8.00
N GLN A 87 7.95 18.14 -8.11
CA GLN A 87 8.08 19.09 -7.02
C GLN A 87 6.70 19.57 -6.50
N LYS A 88 5.77 19.85 -7.41
CA LYS A 88 4.40 20.27 -7.09
C LYS A 88 3.61 19.19 -6.35
N VAL A 89 3.76 17.94 -6.74
CA VAL A 89 3.02 16.83 -6.14
C VAL A 89 3.66 16.41 -4.80
N VAL A 90 4.99 16.39 -4.73
CA VAL A 90 5.74 16.13 -3.49
C VAL A 90 5.46 17.18 -2.41
N SER A 91 5.26 18.44 -2.78
CA SER A 91 4.94 19.47 -1.78
C SER A 91 3.59 19.24 -1.07
N LEU A 92 2.68 18.45 -1.66
CA LEU A 92 1.41 18.06 -1.02
C LEU A 92 1.63 17.18 0.22
N THR A 93 2.77 16.49 0.31
CA THR A 93 3.04 15.49 1.35
C THR A 93 3.90 16.02 2.49
N GLY A 94 4.45 17.23 2.34
CA GLY A 94 5.43 17.82 3.26
C GLY A 94 6.85 17.26 3.09
N PHE A 95 7.08 16.37 2.13
CA PHE A 95 8.41 15.84 1.81
C PHE A 95 9.17 16.73 0.82
N SER A 96 10.48 16.50 0.73
CA SER A 96 11.35 17.11 -0.28
C SER A 96 11.51 16.17 -1.47
N ILE A 97 11.66 16.74 -2.68
CA ILE A 97 11.98 15.96 -3.88
C ILE A 97 13.29 15.17 -3.73
N LYS A 98 14.20 15.59 -2.84
CA LYS A 98 15.45 14.86 -2.56
C LYS A 98 15.22 13.49 -1.90
N ASN A 99 14.04 13.30 -1.30
CA ASN A 99 13.62 12.07 -0.64
C ASN A 99 12.84 11.13 -1.57
N THR A 100 12.72 11.45 -2.87
CA THR A 100 11.99 10.58 -3.79
C THR A 100 12.88 9.52 -4.39
N GLU A 101 12.38 8.29 -4.47
CA GLU A 101 12.93 7.27 -5.36
C GLU A 101 12.74 7.62 -6.83
N SER A 102 13.33 6.80 -7.71
CA SER A 102 13.08 6.85 -9.16
C SER A 102 11.59 6.75 -9.45
N ILE A 103 11.15 7.51 -10.45
CA ILE A 103 9.74 7.58 -10.85
C ILE A 103 9.43 6.43 -11.80
N GLY A 104 8.40 5.66 -11.47
CA GLY A 104 7.87 4.61 -12.34
C GLY A 104 6.52 5.01 -12.92
N VAL A 105 6.39 5.03 -14.24
CA VAL A 105 5.08 5.09 -14.91
C VAL A 105 4.63 3.68 -15.22
N ASN A 106 3.48 3.26 -14.71
CA ASN A 106 2.93 1.93 -14.87
C ASN A 106 1.78 1.94 -15.89
N ARG A 107 1.63 0.85 -16.62
CA ARG A 107 0.53 0.63 -17.55
C ARG A 107 -0.06 -0.77 -17.35
N TYR A 108 -1.36 -0.81 -17.12
CA TYR A 108 -2.18 -2.01 -16.99
C TYR A 108 -3.19 -2.03 -18.14
N ARG A 109 -3.10 -3.06 -18.98
CA ARG A 109 -4.10 -3.40 -20.00
C ARG A 109 -5.22 -4.23 -19.37
N SER A 110 -6.31 -4.42 -20.11
CA SER A 110 -7.39 -5.34 -19.72
C SER A 110 -6.84 -6.69 -19.23
N GLY A 111 -7.35 -7.14 -18.08
CA GLY A 111 -6.93 -8.34 -17.35
C GLY A 111 -5.68 -8.18 -16.49
N GLN A 112 -4.89 -7.11 -16.63
CA GLN A 112 -3.70 -6.89 -15.81
C GLN A 112 -4.06 -6.26 -14.46
N TYR A 113 -3.31 -6.66 -13.43
CA TYR A 113 -3.53 -6.33 -12.02
C TYR A 113 -2.19 -6.23 -11.27
N PHE A 114 -2.26 -5.78 -10.01
CA PHE A 114 -1.20 -5.93 -9.03
C PHE A 114 -1.80 -6.50 -7.75
N ASN A 115 -1.37 -7.71 -7.37
CA ASN A 115 -1.78 -8.36 -6.15
C ASN A 115 -1.53 -7.46 -4.93
N PRO A 116 -2.24 -7.76 -3.82
CA PRO A 116 -2.04 -7.05 -2.57
C PRO A 116 -0.59 -7.11 -2.11
N HIS A 117 -0.04 -5.95 -1.76
CA HIS A 117 1.32 -5.78 -1.31
C HIS A 117 1.42 -4.58 -0.36
N TYR A 118 2.57 -4.49 0.27
CA TYR A 118 3.01 -3.30 0.98
C TYR A 118 4.03 -2.55 0.13
N ASP A 119 4.00 -1.22 0.23
CA ASP A 119 5.03 -0.41 -0.40
C ASP A 119 6.28 -0.28 0.49
N PHE A 120 6.16 -0.44 1.81
CA PHE A 120 7.32 -0.49 2.71
C PHE A 120 8.25 -1.66 2.37
N LEU A 121 9.52 -1.47 2.70
CA LEU A 121 10.60 -2.41 2.48
C LEU A 121 10.76 -3.32 3.70
N GLU A 122 10.90 -4.61 3.46
CA GLU A 122 11.33 -5.57 4.47
C GLU A 122 12.79 -5.33 4.88
N GLU A 123 13.17 -5.80 6.07
CA GLU A 123 14.52 -5.59 6.64
C GLU A 123 15.64 -6.02 5.68
N GLN A 124 15.46 -7.16 5.02
CA GLN A 124 16.43 -7.71 4.06
C GLN A 124 16.58 -6.82 2.81
N GLN A 125 15.50 -6.17 2.37
CA GLN A 125 15.50 -5.26 1.23
C GLN A 125 16.23 -3.96 1.58
N LEU A 126 16.02 -3.42 2.79
CA LEU A 126 16.70 -2.21 3.28
C LEU A 126 18.22 -2.36 3.27
N SER A 127 18.73 -3.53 3.68
CA SER A 127 20.16 -3.82 3.70
C SER A 127 20.70 -4.30 2.34
N GLY A 128 19.84 -4.83 1.48
CA GLY A 128 20.25 -5.57 0.30
C GLY A 128 20.50 -4.71 -0.94
N ALA A 129 19.86 -3.54 -1.05
CA ALA A 129 19.97 -2.71 -2.25
C ALA A 129 20.44 -1.27 -1.95
N PRO A 130 21.58 -0.81 -2.53
CA PRO A 130 22.14 0.51 -2.26
C PRO A 130 21.22 1.69 -2.59
N HIS A 131 20.28 1.50 -3.53
CA HIS A 131 19.40 2.56 -4.01
C HIS A 131 18.35 2.98 -2.97
N PHE A 132 18.04 2.13 -1.99
CA PHE A 132 17.20 2.48 -0.83
C PHE A 132 17.95 3.29 0.23
N ARG A 133 19.29 3.33 0.19
CA ARG A 133 20.15 4.07 1.14
C ARG A 133 19.88 3.73 2.61
N GLY A 134 19.43 2.50 2.89
CA GLY A 134 18.99 2.06 4.21
C GLY A 134 17.76 2.80 4.76
N CYS A 135 17.04 3.55 3.91
CA CYS A 135 15.87 4.32 4.30
C CYS A 135 14.59 3.56 3.98
N GLN A 136 13.61 3.62 4.89
CA GLN A 136 12.28 3.06 4.67
C GLN A 136 11.43 3.98 3.80
N ARG A 137 10.51 3.43 3.01
CA ARG A 137 9.45 4.18 2.33
C ARG A 137 8.40 4.63 3.35
N ALA A 138 8.31 5.94 3.57
CA ALA A 138 7.37 6.56 4.50
C ALA A 138 5.99 6.81 3.89
N GLY A 139 5.86 6.76 2.57
CA GLY A 139 4.61 6.90 1.86
C GLY A 139 4.77 6.91 0.35
N THR A 140 3.62 6.89 -0.32
CA THR A 140 3.52 6.79 -1.76
C THR A 140 2.63 7.88 -2.34
N ILE A 141 3.05 8.41 -3.48
CA ILE A 141 2.20 9.18 -4.39
C ILE A 141 1.91 8.31 -5.61
N LEU A 142 0.62 8.24 -5.96
CA LEU A 142 0.14 7.64 -7.20
C LEU A 142 -0.69 8.68 -7.95
N ILE A 143 -0.27 9.05 -9.16
CA ILE A 143 -1.03 9.94 -10.03
C ILE A 143 -1.68 9.10 -11.12
N TYR A 144 -3.00 9.14 -11.25
CA TYR A 144 -3.69 8.50 -12.37
C TYR A 144 -3.51 9.36 -13.62
N LEU A 145 -2.95 8.79 -14.68
CA LEU A 145 -2.67 9.47 -15.94
C LEU A 145 -3.76 9.23 -16.99
N SER A 146 -4.64 8.26 -16.76
CA SER A 146 -5.81 7.98 -17.59
C SER A 146 -7.06 7.80 -16.72
N ASP A 147 -8.22 8.07 -17.33
CA ASP A 147 -9.49 7.53 -16.87
C ASP A 147 -9.56 6.06 -17.29
N VAL A 148 -10.26 5.25 -16.51
CA VAL A 148 -10.47 3.82 -16.78
C VAL A 148 -11.97 3.58 -16.78
N GLU A 149 -12.47 2.97 -17.84
CA GLU A 149 -13.90 2.72 -18.01
C GLU A 149 -14.44 1.76 -16.94
N GLU A 150 -13.72 0.66 -16.70
CA GLU A 150 -14.12 -0.35 -15.71
C GLU A 150 -12.91 -1.06 -15.08
N GLY A 151 -12.93 -1.22 -13.76
CA GLY A 151 -11.84 -1.80 -12.97
C GLY A 151 -10.64 -0.87 -12.78
N GLY A 152 -9.49 -1.44 -12.44
CA GLY A 152 -8.23 -0.72 -12.25
C GLY A 152 -8.13 0.13 -10.98
N GLU A 153 -9.05 -0.02 -10.03
CA GLU A 153 -9.02 0.66 -8.73
C GLU A 153 -7.78 0.34 -7.91
N THR A 154 -7.32 1.33 -7.15
CA THR A 154 -6.44 1.09 -6.01
C THR A 154 -7.29 0.72 -4.81
N VAL A 155 -7.11 -0.48 -4.29
CA VAL A 155 -7.95 -1.05 -3.23
C VAL A 155 -7.12 -1.22 -1.96
N PHE A 156 -7.59 -0.68 -0.84
CA PHE A 156 -7.00 -0.86 0.49
C PHE A 156 -7.90 -1.73 1.36
N ALA A 157 -7.31 -2.68 2.07
CA ALA A 157 -7.98 -3.54 3.05
C ALA A 157 -8.12 -2.79 4.39
N ARG A 158 -9.34 -2.57 4.91
CA ARG A 158 -9.50 -1.80 6.15
C ARG A 158 -9.01 -2.50 7.42
N ASP A 159 -9.09 -3.82 7.45
CA ASP A 159 -8.65 -4.64 8.57
C ASP A 159 -7.14 -4.93 8.55
N GLY A 160 -6.45 -4.63 7.43
CA GLY A 160 -5.03 -4.91 7.25
C GLY A 160 -4.71 -6.40 7.04
N PHE A 161 -5.73 -7.26 6.87
CA PHE A 161 -5.55 -8.71 6.78
C PHE A 161 -6.53 -9.32 5.80
N LEU A 162 -6.11 -9.64 4.57
CA LEU A 162 -6.99 -10.33 3.63
C LEU A 162 -6.24 -11.33 2.74
N ASP A 163 -6.97 -12.37 2.34
CA ASP A 163 -6.56 -13.27 1.27
C ASP A 163 -6.69 -12.57 -0.10
N GLY A 164 -6.05 -13.12 -1.14
CA GLY A 164 -5.91 -12.46 -2.45
C GLY A 164 -7.22 -12.15 -3.19
N TYR A 165 -8.39 -12.52 -2.64
CA TYR A 165 -9.70 -12.34 -3.27
C TYR A 165 -10.27 -10.93 -3.10
N PHE A 166 -9.76 -10.12 -2.16
CA PHE A 166 -10.38 -8.83 -1.86
C PHE A 166 -10.36 -7.84 -3.03
N LEU A 167 -9.42 -7.97 -3.97
CA LEU A 167 -9.40 -7.14 -5.18
C LEU A 167 -10.67 -7.31 -6.01
N TYR A 168 -11.28 -8.50 -5.96
CA TYR A 168 -12.45 -8.91 -6.74
C TYR A 168 -13.78 -8.70 -5.99
N ASP A 169 -13.75 -8.49 -4.67
CA ASP A 169 -14.96 -8.25 -3.88
C ASP A 169 -15.38 -6.77 -3.95
N GLU A 170 -15.98 -6.40 -5.08
CA GLU A 170 -16.41 -5.02 -5.40
C GLU A 170 -17.43 -4.45 -4.41
N ASN A 171 -18.20 -5.32 -3.74
CA ASN A 171 -19.32 -4.94 -2.90
C ASN A 171 -18.96 -4.88 -1.41
N ASN A 172 -17.70 -5.18 -1.06
CA ASN A 172 -17.27 -5.12 0.33
C ASN A 172 -17.19 -3.66 0.83
N PRO A 173 -18.05 -3.25 1.77
CA PRO A 173 -18.03 -1.89 2.31
C PRO A 173 -16.77 -1.62 3.16
N ASP A 174 -16.07 -2.67 3.58
CA ASP A 174 -14.85 -2.58 4.37
C ASP A 174 -13.61 -2.35 3.50
N HIS A 175 -13.71 -2.34 2.16
CA HIS A 175 -12.57 -1.99 1.31
C HIS A 175 -12.67 -0.54 0.83
N LEU A 176 -11.58 0.22 1.01
CA LEU A 176 -11.47 1.51 0.34
C LEU A 176 -11.06 1.28 -1.11
N ARG A 177 -11.95 1.63 -2.05
CA ARG A 177 -11.67 1.58 -3.49
C ARG A 177 -11.53 2.99 -4.06
N VAL A 178 -10.36 3.30 -4.61
CA VAL A 178 -10.10 4.57 -5.30
C VAL A 178 -10.10 4.32 -6.80
N LYS A 179 -11.13 4.83 -7.49
CA LYS A 179 -11.24 4.75 -8.95
C LYS A 179 -10.18 5.61 -9.64
N PRO A 180 -9.53 5.09 -10.70
CA PRO A 180 -8.67 5.89 -11.55
C PRO A 180 -9.47 7.03 -12.17
N LYS A 181 -8.98 8.25 -11.95
CA LYS A 181 -9.51 9.46 -12.57
C LYS A 181 -8.32 10.26 -13.06
N ARG A 182 -8.27 10.56 -14.35
CA ARG A 182 -7.15 11.28 -14.94
C ARG A 182 -6.84 12.56 -14.16
N GLY A 183 -5.56 12.75 -13.83
CA GLY A 183 -5.03 13.90 -13.09
C GLY A 183 -5.23 13.83 -11.57
N ARG A 184 -5.95 12.84 -11.04
CA ARG A 184 -6.06 12.62 -9.60
C ARG A 184 -4.74 12.14 -9.02
N VAL A 185 -4.34 12.74 -7.91
CA VAL A 185 -3.18 12.37 -7.11
C VAL A 185 -3.66 11.69 -5.84
N LEU A 186 -3.33 10.42 -5.66
CA LEU A 186 -3.57 9.63 -4.44
C LEU A 186 -2.29 9.61 -3.59
N VAL A 187 -2.43 9.83 -2.29
CA VAL A 187 -1.35 9.84 -1.32
C VAL A 187 -1.72 8.98 -0.13
N TRP A 188 -0.81 8.11 0.30
CA TRP A 188 -0.90 7.40 1.58
C TRP A 188 0.48 7.28 2.23
N TYR A 189 0.49 6.93 3.51
CA TYR A 189 1.68 6.88 4.34
C TYR A 189 1.85 5.46 4.91
N ASP A 190 2.90 4.76 4.47
CA ASP A 190 3.22 3.39 4.91
C ASP A 190 3.79 3.32 6.33
N MET A 191 4.12 4.47 6.90
CA MET A 191 4.59 4.60 8.28
C MET A 191 3.67 5.51 9.06
N HIS A 192 3.41 5.13 10.31
CA HIS A 192 2.66 5.95 11.25
C HIS A 192 3.46 7.24 11.54
N PRO A 193 2.85 8.41 11.36
CA PRO A 193 3.58 9.68 11.25
C PRO A 193 4.17 10.22 12.56
N TYR A 194 4.00 9.52 13.67
CA TYR A 194 4.57 9.90 14.97
C TYR A 194 5.54 8.87 15.53
N THR A 195 5.25 7.60 15.28
CA THR A 195 6.01 6.49 15.85
C THR A 195 7.00 5.91 14.86
N GLU A 196 6.88 6.30 13.58
CA GLU A 196 7.65 5.73 12.47
C GLU A 196 7.46 4.21 12.34
N ALA A 197 6.45 3.66 13.01
CA ALA A 197 6.11 2.26 12.90
C ALA A 197 5.45 2.02 11.55
N ILE A 198 5.78 0.93 10.89
CA ILE A 198 5.08 0.46 9.69
C ILE A 198 3.58 0.31 9.99
N ASP A 199 2.72 0.77 9.09
CA ASP A 199 1.28 0.66 9.21
C ASP A 199 0.74 -0.45 8.30
N LEU A 200 0.48 -1.64 8.87
CA LEU A 200 0.00 -2.81 8.14
C LEU A 200 -1.41 -2.62 7.51
N ARG A 201 -2.11 -1.55 7.87
CA ARG A 201 -3.40 -1.21 7.25
C ARG A 201 -3.22 -0.56 5.87
N THR A 202 -1.99 -0.29 5.42
CA THR A 202 -1.71 0.18 4.05
C THR A 202 -1.59 -0.94 3.03
N LEU A 203 -1.92 -2.19 3.40
CA LEU A 203 -2.04 -3.29 2.44
C LEU A 203 -2.97 -2.88 1.30
N HIS A 204 -2.44 -2.86 0.08
CA HIS A 204 -3.17 -2.40 -1.07
C HIS A 204 -2.81 -3.17 -2.33
N GLY A 205 -3.68 -3.12 -3.33
CA GLY A 205 -3.41 -3.67 -4.65
C GLY A 205 -4.10 -2.87 -5.75
N GLY A 206 -3.80 -3.23 -6.99
CA GLY A 206 -4.50 -2.74 -8.17
C GLY A 206 -5.46 -3.80 -8.67
N SER A 207 -6.77 -3.54 -8.61
CA SER A 207 -7.75 -4.45 -9.18
C SER A 207 -7.51 -4.63 -10.68
N PRO A 208 -7.94 -5.76 -11.27
CA PRO A 208 -7.83 -5.95 -12.71
C PRO A 208 -8.50 -4.82 -13.47
N VAL A 209 -7.86 -4.34 -14.54
CA VAL A 209 -8.55 -3.51 -15.52
C VAL A 209 -9.52 -4.39 -16.29
N ILE A 210 -10.80 -4.04 -16.32
CA ILE A 210 -11.82 -4.81 -17.05
C ILE A 210 -11.95 -4.22 -18.45
N GLN A 211 -12.22 -2.92 -18.53
CA GLN A 211 -12.32 -2.16 -19.78
C GLN A 211 -11.40 -0.93 -19.73
N GLY A 212 -10.63 -0.73 -20.80
CA GLY A 212 -9.71 0.39 -20.92
C GLY A 212 -8.24 0.08 -20.73
N CYS A 213 -7.50 1.10 -20.31
CA CYS A 213 -6.07 1.04 -20.02
C CYS A 213 -5.74 1.98 -18.85
N ALA A 214 -5.29 1.42 -17.73
CA ALA A 214 -4.88 2.21 -16.58
C ALA A 214 -3.41 2.61 -16.73
N GLN A 215 -3.13 3.90 -16.71
CA GLN A 215 -1.78 4.43 -16.63
C GLN A 215 -1.64 5.24 -15.35
N SER A 216 -0.55 5.01 -14.62
CA SER A 216 -0.27 5.74 -13.39
C SER A 216 1.20 6.10 -13.27
N PHE A 217 1.47 7.25 -12.69
CA PHE A 217 2.79 7.65 -12.24
C PHE A 217 2.89 7.28 -10.75
N LYS A 218 3.94 6.58 -10.34
CA LYS A 218 4.20 6.22 -8.94
C LYS A 218 5.54 6.77 -8.49
N ALA A 219 5.58 7.37 -7.31
CA ALA A 219 6.79 7.79 -6.63
C ALA A 219 6.70 7.47 -5.13
N PHE A 220 7.81 7.02 -4.56
CA PHE A 220 7.97 6.70 -3.14
C PHE A 220 8.77 7.78 -2.42
N PHE A 221 8.42 8.09 -1.16
CA PHE A 221 9.20 8.98 -0.29
C PHE A 221 9.94 8.20 0.77
N LEU A 222 11.23 8.46 0.91
CA LEU A 222 12.08 7.85 1.92
C LEU A 222 12.04 8.64 3.24
N SER A 223 11.86 7.93 4.35
CA SER A 223 11.87 8.41 5.74
C SER A 223 13.15 9.15 6.13
N GLY A 224 14.27 8.87 5.48
CA GLY A 224 15.59 9.43 5.80
C GLY A 224 15.98 10.72 5.07
N CYS A 225 15.31 11.84 5.38
CA CYS A 225 15.91 13.20 5.43
C CYS A 225 14.84 14.25 5.77
N SER A 226 14.80 14.68 7.04
CA SER A 226 14.27 15.96 7.57
C SER A 226 13.12 15.85 8.58
N ILE A 227 13.37 16.50 9.72
CA ILE A 227 12.47 16.83 10.85
C ILE A 227 11.18 17.56 10.39
N THR A 228 11.15 18.14 9.19
CA THR A 228 9.98 18.84 8.60
C THR A 228 8.75 17.94 8.36
N HIS A 229 8.95 16.62 8.31
CA HIS A 229 7.89 15.63 8.13
C HIS A 229 6.85 15.64 9.27
N LEU A 230 7.31 15.74 10.53
CA LEU A 230 6.46 15.64 11.72
C LEU A 230 5.57 16.88 11.90
N GLU A 231 6.05 18.06 11.56
CA GLU A 231 5.28 19.31 11.69
C GLU A 231 4.17 19.43 10.63
N SER A 232 4.46 19.02 9.40
CA SER A 232 3.48 19.03 8.30
C SER A 232 2.31 18.09 8.57
N LEU A 233 2.58 16.90 9.13
CA LEU A 233 1.55 15.92 9.47
C LEU A 233 0.79 16.26 10.75
N LYS A 234 1.44 16.90 11.74
CA LYS A 234 0.75 17.52 12.88
C LYS A 234 -0.23 18.59 12.43
N HIS A 235 0.18 19.47 11.50
CA HIS A 235 -0.71 20.49 10.94
C HIS A 235 -1.88 19.86 10.18
N LEU A 236 -1.62 18.89 9.29
CA LEU A 236 -2.68 18.19 8.55
C LEU A 236 -3.68 17.53 9.50
N ARG A 237 -3.20 16.81 10.53
CA ARG A 237 -4.04 16.16 11.55
C ARG A 237 -4.82 17.17 12.41
N SER A 238 -4.20 18.28 12.84
CA SER A 238 -4.89 19.33 13.62
C SER A 238 -6.06 19.97 12.87
N SER A 239 -5.97 20.06 11.55
CA SER A 239 -7.11 20.49 10.72
C SER A 239 -8.14 19.41 10.46
N LEU A 240 -7.78 18.14 10.60
CA LEU A 240 -8.67 16.99 10.45
C LEU A 240 -9.44 16.65 11.74
N ASN A 241 -8.93 17.07 12.90
CA ASN A 241 -9.46 16.71 14.21
C ASN A 241 -10.19 17.85 14.93
N LYS A 242 -11.42 18.17 14.47
CA LYS A 242 -12.51 18.31 15.46
C LYS A 242 -12.82 16.89 15.98
N PRO A 243 -13.04 16.74 17.30
CA PRO A 243 -12.47 15.64 18.08
C PRO A 243 -13.09 14.28 17.75
N LEU A 244 -12.23 13.30 17.45
CA LEU A 244 -12.52 11.89 17.63
C LEU A 244 -11.88 11.49 18.96
N GLN A 245 -12.72 11.41 19.98
CA GLN A 245 -12.39 10.73 21.23
C GLN A 245 -12.02 9.29 20.88
N ASP A 246 -10.77 8.91 21.09
CA ASP A 246 -10.41 7.97 22.16
C ASP A 246 -9.02 7.33 21.86
N PHE A 247 -7.97 8.11 22.09
CA PHE A 247 -6.58 7.65 21.98
C PHE A 247 -6.21 6.61 23.05
N ASP A 248 -7.03 6.45 24.09
CA ASP A 248 -6.77 5.50 25.17
C ASP A 248 -7.19 4.06 24.80
N MET A 249 -8.04 3.87 23.77
CA MET A 249 -8.38 2.54 23.24
C MET A 249 -7.17 1.88 22.55
N LEU A 250 -6.39 2.63 21.77
CA LEU A 250 -5.21 2.10 21.06
C LEU A 250 -4.06 1.78 22.02
N LYS A 251 -3.93 2.50 23.14
CA LYS A 251 -2.97 2.16 24.21
C LYS A 251 -3.31 0.83 24.89
N ARG A 252 -4.61 0.50 25.01
CA ARG A 252 -5.06 -0.79 25.57
C ARG A 252 -4.72 -1.98 24.67
N LEU A 253 -4.79 -1.80 23.35
CA LEU A 253 -4.43 -2.86 22.39
C LEU A 253 -2.91 -3.06 22.25
N ALA A 254 -2.12 -1.98 22.30
CA ALA A 254 -0.65 -2.06 22.27
C ALA A 254 -0.04 -2.61 23.57
N GLY A 255 -0.76 -2.55 24.69
CA GLY A 255 -0.33 -3.07 25.99
C GLY A 255 -0.49 -4.58 26.19
N MET A 256 -1.19 -5.30 25.30
CA MET A 256 -1.52 -6.71 25.49
C MET A 256 -0.46 -7.72 25.00
N GLN A 257 0.68 -7.28 24.44
CA GLN A 257 1.76 -8.20 24.02
C GLN A 257 2.96 -8.29 24.97
N LYS A 258 2.92 -7.68 26.16
CA LYS A 258 4.03 -7.77 27.14
C LYS A 258 3.59 -8.20 28.54
N THR A 259 2.96 -9.37 28.68
CA THR A 259 3.00 -10.13 29.94
C THR A 259 2.70 -11.62 29.71
N ARG A 260 3.75 -12.44 29.57
CA ARG A 260 3.94 -13.70 30.32
C ARG A 260 5.27 -14.35 29.92
N ILE A 261 6.34 -13.89 30.56
CA ILE A 261 7.43 -14.77 30.97
C ILE A 261 7.42 -14.70 32.50
N ALA A 262 7.04 -15.79 33.15
CA ALA A 262 7.36 -16.07 34.54
C ALA A 262 7.72 -17.55 34.64
N ARG A 263 8.93 -17.83 35.14
CA ARG A 263 9.45 -19.17 35.41
C ARG A 263 8.79 -19.79 36.65
N SER A 264 8.68 -21.13 36.60
CA SER A 264 8.48 -22.21 37.58
C SER A 264 8.40 -21.91 39.10
N PRO A 265 7.74 -22.81 39.85
CA PRO A 265 8.48 -23.78 40.67
C PRO A 265 8.00 -25.25 40.57
N SER A 266 8.77 -26.11 41.21
CA SER A 266 8.95 -27.56 41.16
C SER A 266 7.92 -28.46 41.89
N GLU A 267 8.14 -29.77 41.71
CA GLU A 267 7.81 -30.94 42.56
C GLU A 267 6.66 -31.89 42.13
N GLU A 268 7.11 -33.08 41.70
CA GLU A 268 6.75 -34.45 42.12
C GLU A 268 5.31 -35.01 42.05
N ASP A 269 5.30 -36.24 41.49
CA ASP A 269 4.42 -37.38 41.72
C ASP A 269 2.97 -37.39 41.18
N ALA A 270 2.77 -38.18 40.13
CA ALA A 270 2.07 -39.47 40.28
C ALA A 270 2.17 -40.32 39.00
N ASN A 271 2.69 -41.53 39.19
CA ASN A 271 2.66 -42.68 38.29
C ASN A 271 1.27 -42.93 37.67
N PHE A 272 1.21 -43.39 36.41
CA PHE A 272 0.68 -44.72 36.13
C PHE A 272 1.15 -45.26 34.77
N SER A 273 1.42 -46.56 34.82
CA SER A 273 2.08 -47.44 33.86
C SER A 273 1.28 -47.82 32.61
N GLY A 274 2.02 -48.11 31.54
CA GLY A 274 1.89 -49.41 30.84
C GLY A 274 1.21 -49.41 29.47
N GLY A 275 1.86 -50.04 28.49
CA GLY A 275 1.14 -50.76 27.43
C GLY A 275 1.60 -50.53 25.99
N GLN A 276 2.74 -51.13 25.66
CA GLN A 276 3.14 -51.82 24.41
C GLN A 276 2.54 -51.51 23.02
N MET A 277 3.49 -51.60 22.08
CA MET A 277 3.46 -51.52 20.62
C MET A 277 2.57 -52.54 19.87
N ASN A 278 2.12 -52.08 18.69
CA ASN A 278 1.74 -52.72 17.42
C ASN A 278 2.02 -54.21 17.18
N PRO A 279 1.28 -54.80 16.22
CA PRO A 279 1.96 -55.17 14.98
C PRO A 279 1.16 -54.92 13.67
N SER A 280 1.93 -54.48 12.66
CA SER A 280 1.94 -54.82 11.21
C SER A 280 0.72 -55.45 10.49
N GLY A 281 0.47 -54.93 9.27
CA GLY A 281 0.51 -55.78 8.07
C GLY A 281 -0.64 -55.73 7.06
N ASP A 282 -0.39 -55.02 5.95
CA ASP A 282 -0.72 -55.37 4.54
C ASP A 282 -2.17 -55.23 3.98
N GLY A 283 -2.27 -54.83 2.70
CA GLY A 283 -3.50 -54.99 1.90
C GLY A 283 -3.93 -53.88 0.93
N SER A 284 -3.29 -53.82 -0.25
CA SER A 284 -3.83 -53.54 -1.61
C SER A 284 -4.97 -52.52 -1.90
N THR A 285 -4.64 -51.61 -2.83
CA THR A 285 -5.40 -51.16 -4.03
C THR A 285 -6.75 -50.45 -3.90
N THR A 286 -6.83 -49.20 -4.37
CA THR A 286 -7.64 -48.72 -5.54
C THR A 286 -7.73 -47.18 -5.54
N SER A 287 -7.50 -46.54 -6.69
CA SER A 287 -8.08 -45.22 -7.05
C SER A 287 -9.44 -45.49 -7.73
N PRO A 288 -10.42 -44.56 -7.89
CA PRO A 288 -10.29 -43.11 -8.06
C PRO A 288 -11.42 -42.24 -7.45
N GLY A 289 -11.38 -40.91 -7.62
CA GLY A 289 -12.60 -40.06 -7.59
C GLY A 289 -12.46 -38.69 -6.94
N ARG A 290 -12.54 -37.63 -7.76
CA ARG A 290 -12.78 -36.24 -7.32
C ARG A 290 -14.27 -36.03 -7.04
N THR A 291 -14.62 -35.43 -5.90
CA THR A 291 -15.65 -34.34 -5.79
C THR A 291 -15.57 -33.64 -4.43
N PRO A 292 -15.97 -32.35 -4.34
CA PRO A 292 -15.55 -31.40 -3.31
C PRO A 292 -16.43 -31.43 -2.04
N VAL A 293 -15.81 -31.17 -0.88
CA VAL A 293 -16.52 -30.99 0.38
C VAL A 293 -17.13 -29.57 0.42
N ARG A 294 -18.45 -29.53 0.55
CA ARG A 294 -19.30 -28.34 0.69
C ARG A 294 -19.22 -27.84 2.14
N LEU A 295 -18.89 -26.55 2.33
CA LEU A 295 -19.03 -25.87 3.62
C LEU A 295 -20.54 -25.71 3.93
N GLU A 296 -20.98 -26.17 5.11
CA GLU A 296 -22.21 -25.70 5.73
C GLU A 296 -21.86 -24.71 6.85
N LEU A 297 -22.35 -23.48 6.68
CA LEU A 297 -22.39 -22.42 7.69
C LEU A 297 -23.52 -22.73 8.68
N LEU A 298 -23.17 -23.01 9.94
CA LEU A 298 -24.12 -22.95 11.05
C LEU A 298 -24.13 -21.51 11.60
N LEU A 299 -25.15 -20.76 11.20
CA LEU A 299 -25.60 -19.56 11.91
C LEU A 299 -26.31 -20.00 13.18
N ASN A 300 -25.88 -19.50 14.34
CA ASN A 300 -26.70 -19.51 15.55
C ASN A 300 -26.76 -18.11 16.15
N GLN A 301 -27.97 -17.85 16.65
CA GLN A 301 -28.59 -16.61 17.12
C GLN A 301 -27.90 -15.98 18.33
#